data_AF-A0A9X8BL71-F1
#
_entry.id   AF-A0A9X8BL71-F1
#
_cell.length_a   1.000
_cell.length_b   1.000
_cell.length_c   1.000
_cell.angle_alpha   90.00
_cell.angle_beta   90.00
_cell.angle_gamma   90.00
#
_symmetry.space_group_name_H-M   'P 1'
#
loop_
_entity.id
_entity.type
_entity.pdbx_description
1 polymer ?
#
loop_
_entity_poly.entity_id
_entity_poly.type
_entity_poly.pdbx_seq_one_letter_code
_entity_poly.pdbx_strand_id
1 'polypeptide(L)'
;MGVKVRVQSPSEVARCEDPAISATLPCASCWSKDYAKEIKVNPVKRYSDQLNAEGKSYEYNFGARQYKLTIYCKTLKKVSVEIRLKIEPDKGVDETVIEKSKKSLIKGIKENWDNKFSLKTTDPKCGVKIFPIEFKVEFVASNEHYVFRIHKQYNREGVTGKFLDVSTDTGSWVYAHEFGHCFGLPDEYGYKAGVQKKDQVVYYKPDGKLDAPFSVPYNGGNPAEPSSTIMAAYGNTTILKRHGWLIAIEARDLLNEPGLGRKIECDII
;
A
#
# COMPACT_ATOMS: atom_id res chain seq x y z
N MET A 1 -45.64 -8.31 -57.37
CA MET A 1 -44.22 -7.91 -57.40
C MET A 1 -43.88 -7.30 -56.05
N GLY A 2 -43.22 -8.06 -55.17
CA GLY A 2 -42.87 -7.62 -53.82
C GLY A 2 -41.38 -7.35 -53.72
N VAL A 3 -41.00 -6.18 -53.20
CA VAL A 3 -39.62 -5.86 -52.84
C VAL A 3 -39.55 -5.81 -51.31
N LYS A 4 -38.91 -6.82 -50.73
CA LYS A 4 -38.65 -6.92 -49.29
C LYS A 4 -37.48 -6.01 -48.90
N VAL A 5 -37.70 -5.25 -47.83
CA VAL A 5 -36.72 -4.48 -47.06
C VAL A 5 -35.60 -5.39 -46.54
N ARG A 6 -34.35 -4.96 -46.70
CA ARG A 6 -33.15 -5.64 -46.18
C ARG A 6 -32.92 -5.16 -44.73
N VAL A 7 -33.20 -6.01 -43.76
CA VAL A 7 -32.87 -5.78 -42.34
C VAL A 7 -31.42 -6.25 -42.11
N GLN A 8 -30.60 -5.41 -41.50
CA GLN A 8 -29.23 -5.72 -41.09
C GLN A 8 -29.21 -6.84 -40.03
N SER A 9 -28.29 -7.79 -40.21
CA SER A 9 -28.00 -8.85 -39.24
C SER A 9 -27.11 -8.33 -38.12
N PRO A 10 -27.38 -8.66 -36.84
CA PRO A 10 -26.48 -8.34 -35.74
C PRO A 10 -25.39 -9.41 -35.53
N SER A 11 -24.29 -8.92 -34.94
CA SER A 11 -23.29 -9.59 -34.11
C SER A 11 -22.29 -10.56 -34.75
N GLU A 12 -21.07 -10.03 -34.97
CA GLU A 12 -19.84 -10.78 -34.74
C GLU A 12 -19.73 -11.08 -33.23
N VAL A 13 -20.03 -12.31 -32.83
CA VAL A 13 -19.60 -12.85 -31.53
C VAL A 13 -18.45 -13.81 -31.84
N ALA A 14 -17.24 -13.41 -31.48
CA ALA A 14 -16.07 -14.28 -31.53
C ALA A 14 -16.32 -15.51 -30.65
N ARG A 15 -16.35 -16.70 -31.27
CA ARG A 15 -16.48 -17.99 -30.59
C ARG A 15 -15.11 -18.40 -30.05
N CYS A 16 -15.04 -18.69 -28.76
CA CYS A 16 -13.91 -19.39 -28.15
C CYS A 16 -14.04 -20.88 -28.53
N GLU A 17 -13.11 -21.42 -29.30
CA GLU A 17 -13.10 -22.85 -29.65
C GLU A 17 -12.57 -23.67 -28.47
N ASP A 18 -13.48 -24.29 -27.70
CA ASP A 18 -13.23 -25.56 -27.01
C ASP A 18 -14.57 -26.30 -26.80
N PRO A 19 -14.87 -27.42 -27.49
CA PRO A 19 -16.22 -28.00 -27.54
C PRO A 19 -16.69 -28.73 -26.27
N ALA A 20 -15.89 -28.78 -25.20
CA ALA A 20 -16.13 -29.70 -24.08
C ALA A 20 -16.59 -29.05 -22.76
N ILE A 21 -16.81 -27.73 -22.68
CA ILE A 21 -17.24 -27.08 -21.43
C ILE A 21 -18.56 -26.34 -21.63
N SER A 22 -19.59 -26.91 -21.00
CA SER A 22 -20.94 -26.38 -20.78
C SER A 22 -21.06 -24.86 -20.84
N ALA A 23 -22.01 -24.41 -21.65
CA ALA A 23 -22.27 -23.05 -22.08
C ALA A 23 -22.93 -22.14 -21.03
N THR A 24 -22.31 -21.93 -19.86
CA THR A 24 -22.83 -21.00 -18.83
C THR A 24 -21.81 -20.04 -18.22
N LEU A 25 -20.54 -20.11 -18.61
CA LEU A 25 -19.56 -19.09 -18.21
C LEU A 25 -19.22 -18.23 -19.44
N PRO A 26 -19.50 -16.91 -19.42
CA PRO A 26 -19.05 -16.04 -20.50
C PRO A 26 -17.52 -16.18 -20.62
N CYS A 27 -16.99 -16.23 -21.85
CA CYS A 27 -15.53 -16.19 -22.07
C CYS A 27 -15.00 -15.03 -21.22
N ALA A 28 -14.15 -15.35 -20.24
CA ALA A 28 -13.77 -14.39 -19.21
C ALA A 28 -13.05 -13.22 -19.89
N SER A 29 -13.70 -12.06 -20.00
CA SER A 29 -13.10 -10.85 -20.52
C SER A 29 -11.98 -10.42 -19.56
N CYS A 30 -10.75 -10.81 -19.90
CA CYS A 30 -9.55 -10.54 -19.14
C CYS A 30 -9.45 -9.06 -18.81
N TRP A 31 -9.29 -8.73 -17.52
CA TRP A 31 -8.96 -7.36 -17.09
C TRP A 31 -10.00 -6.29 -17.52
N SER A 32 -11.25 -6.70 -17.69
CA SER A 32 -12.32 -5.88 -18.30
C SER A 32 -12.99 -4.85 -17.38
N LYS A 33 -12.63 -4.83 -16.10
CA LYS A 33 -13.14 -3.89 -15.10
C LYS A 33 -12.03 -3.47 -14.15
N ASP A 34 -12.19 -2.29 -13.57
CA ASP A 34 -11.36 -1.83 -12.46
C ASP A 34 -11.88 -2.41 -11.14
N TYR A 35 -10.98 -2.55 -10.17
CA TYR A 35 -11.30 -3.11 -8.85
C TYR A 35 -10.92 -2.10 -7.79
N ALA A 36 -11.75 -1.94 -6.75
CA ALA A 36 -11.46 -1.05 -5.65
C ALA A 36 -11.89 -1.67 -4.32
N LYS A 37 -11.14 -1.39 -3.25
CA LYS A 37 -11.43 -1.85 -1.89
C LYS A 37 -10.96 -0.82 -0.87
N GLU A 38 -11.79 -0.58 0.13
CA GLU A 38 -11.36 0.09 1.36
C GLU A 38 -10.68 -0.93 2.26
N ILE A 39 -9.40 -0.70 2.55
CA ILE A 39 -8.61 -1.53 3.43
C ILE A 39 -8.75 -1.01 4.84
N LYS A 40 -9.02 -1.91 5.78
CA LYS A 40 -9.02 -1.65 7.22
C LYS A 40 -8.62 -2.92 7.95
N VAL A 41 -7.33 -3.07 8.20
CA VAL A 41 -6.76 -4.32 8.75
C VAL A 41 -5.72 -4.04 9.82
N ASN A 42 -5.52 -4.98 10.74
CA ASN A 42 -4.35 -4.96 11.63
C ASN A 42 -3.12 -5.43 10.81
N PRO A 43 -2.04 -4.64 10.72
CA PRO A 43 -0.86 -5.02 9.93
C PRO A 43 -0.04 -6.12 10.61
N VAL A 44 -0.13 -6.27 11.93
CA VAL A 44 0.63 -7.27 12.70
C VAL A 44 0.19 -8.67 12.32
N LYS A 45 1.16 -9.52 11.98
CA LYS A 45 0.95 -10.90 11.47
C LYS A 45 0.17 -11.00 10.16
N ARG A 46 -0.19 -9.86 9.54
CA ARG A 46 -0.73 -9.81 8.17
C ARG A 46 0.31 -9.36 7.16
N TYR A 47 1.04 -8.29 7.48
CA TYR A 47 2.06 -7.71 6.62
C TYR A 47 3.45 -7.94 7.18
N SER A 48 3.61 -7.82 8.49
CA SER A 48 4.88 -7.98 9.18
C SER A 48 4.69 -8.33 10.65
N ASP A 49 5.76 -8.77 11.31
CA ASP A 49 5.83 -8.94 12.75
C ASP A 49 7.16 -8.40 13.29
N GLN A 50 7.15 -7.89 14.52
CA GLN A 50 8.35 -7.46 15.23
C GLN A 50 8.67 -8.51 16.29
N LEU A 51 9.89 -9.04 16.23
CA LEU A 51 10.33 -10.15 17.05
C LEU A 51 11.45 -9.70 17.99
N ASN A 52 11.48 -10.30 19.16
CA ASN A 52 12.59 -10.15 20.09
C ASN A 52 13.79 -11.03 19.67
N ALA A 53 14.86 -11.00 20.49
CA ALA A 53 16.09 -11.77 20.27
C ALA A 53 15.88 -13.28 20.16
N GLU A 54 14.82 -13.82 20.78
CA GLU A 54 14.47 -15.24 20.77
C GLU A 54 13.49 -15.59 19.64
N GLY A 55 13.19 -14.65 18.74
CA GLY A 55 12.24 -14.83 17.64
C GLY A 55 10.77 -14.81 18.06
N LYS A 56 10.45 -14.31 19.26
CA LYS A 56 9.07 -14.20 19.76
C LYS A 56 8.48 -12.83 19.41
N SER A 57 7.22 -12.81 18.97
CA SER A 57 6.49 -11.58 18.67
C SER A 57 6.32 -10.71 19.92
N TYR A 58 6.47 -9.39 19.76
CA TYR A 58 6.23 -8.41 20.80
C TYR A 58 4.74 -8.13 21.08
N GLU A 59 3.83 -8.67 20.27
CA GLU A 59 2.38 -8.43 20.36
C GLU A 59 1.99 -6.94 20.37
N TYR A 60 2.75 -6.10 19.66
CA TYR A 60 2.40 -4.69 19.52
C TYR A 60 1.01 -4.51 18.89
N ASN A 61 0.28 -3.51 19.37
CA ASN A 61 -0.96 -3.09 18.75
C ASN A 61 -0.77 -1.71 18.11
N PHE A 62 -0.50 -1.72 16.80
CA PHE A 62 -0.35 -0.51 16.00
C PHE A 62 -1.70 0.09 15.56
N GLY A 63 -2.82 -0.54 15.91
CA GLY A 63 -4.15 -0.19 15.41
C GLY A 63 -4.37 -0.65 13.97
N ALA A 64 -5.59 -0.41 13.47
CA ALA A 64 -5.93 -0.73 12.09
C ALA A 64 -5.30 0.28 11.11
N ARG A 65 -4.75 -0.23 10.01
CA ARG A 65 -4.27 0.58 8.90
C ARG A 65 -5.33 0.69 7.85
N GLN A 66 -5.52 1.92 7.38
CA GLN A 66 -6.63 2.32 6.53
C GLN A 66 -6.14 3.04 5.28
N TYR A 67 -6.60 2.58 4.12
CA TYR A 67 -6.35 3.22 2.83
C TYR A 67 -7.32 2.63 1.80
N LYS A 68 -7.49 3.32 0.69
CA LYS A 68 -8.23 2.79 -0.46
C LYS A 68 -7.26 2.26 -1.50
N LEU A 69 -7.44 1.00 -1.90
CA LEU A 69 -6.71 0.38 -2.99
C LEU A 69 -7.59 0.36 -4.24
N THR A 70 -7.07 0.84 -5.36
CA THR A 70 -7.75 0.73 -6.67
C THR A 70 -6.80 0.15 -7.72
N ILE A 71 -7.22 -0.91 -8.39
CA ILE A 71 -6.50 -1.55 -9.51
C ILE A 71 -7.26 -1.22 -10.80
N TYR A 72 -6.69 -0.29 -11.58
CA TYR A 72 -7.27 0.19 -12.82
C TYR A 72 -6.90 -0.72 -14.00
N CYS A 73 -7.46 -1.91 -14.07
CA CYS A 73 -7.20 -2.86 -15.15
C CYS A 73 -7.68 -2.37 -16.54
N LYS A 74 -8.82 -1.66 -16.59
CA LYS A 74 -9.49 -1.22 -17.81
C LYS A 74 -9.09 0.20 -18.22
N THR A 75 -9.13 1.12 -17.27
CA THR A 75 -9.10 2.57 -17.58
C THR A 75 -7.69 3.14 -17.63
N LEU A 76 -6.95 3.07 -16.52
CA LEU A 76 -5.68 3.77 -16.33
C LEU A 76 -4.44 2.87 -16.36
N LYS A 77 -4.61 1.54 -16.28
CA LYS A 77 -3.53 0.54 -16.26
C LYS A 77 -2.49 0.82 -15.17
N LYS A 78 -2.96 1.14 -13.95
CA LYS A 78 -2.13 1.38 -12.76
C LYS A 78 -2.81 0.90 -11.49
N VAL A 79 -2.06 0.84 -10.40
CA VAL A 79 -2.59 0.68 -9.04
C VAL A 79 -2.49 2.02 -8.34
N SER A 80 -3.53 2.42 -7.61
CA SER A 80 -3.52 3.60 -6.76
C SER A 80 -3.76 3.20 -5.31
N VAL A 81 -2.88 3.69 -4.44
CA VAL A 81 -2.97 3.61 -2.98
C VAL A 81 -3.28 5.00 -2.47
N GLU A 82 -4.50 5.18 -1.96
CA GLU A 82 -5.04 6.48 -1.55
C GLU A 82 -5.22 6.51 -0.03
N ILE A 83 -4.67 7.53 0.61
CA ILE A 83 -4.92 7.85 2.01
C ILE A 83 -5.66 9.18 2.11
N ARG A 84 -6.81 9.18 2.78
CA ARG A 84 -7.61 10.36 3.06
C ARG A 84 -7.25 10.93 4.43
N LEU A 85 -6.88 12.21 4.48
CA LEU A 85 -6.47 12.91 5.69
C LEU A 85 -7.42 14.05 6.03
N LYS A 86 -7.95 14.06 7.26
CA LYS A 86 -8.62 15.23 7.82
C LYS A 86 -7.63 16.06 8.62
N ILE A 87 -7.55 17.35 8.37
CA ILE A 87 -6.58 18.22 9.05
C ILE A 87 -7.19 18.76 10.33
N GLU A 88 -6.48 18.58 11.44
CA GLU A 88 -6.84 19.10 12.75
C GLU A 88 -5.59 19.74 13.39
N PRO A 89 -5.28 21.01 13.07
CA PRO A 89 -4.09 21.67 13.57
C PRO A 89 -4.27 22.14 15.02
N ASP A 90 -3.16 22.25 15.75
CA ASP A 90 -3.17 22.84 17.09
C ASP A 90 -3.56 24.32 17.07
N LYS A 91 -4.04 24.81 18.22
CA LYS A 91 -4.36 26.22 18.40
C LYS A 91 -3.16 27.12 18.05
N GLY A 92 -3.38 28.04 17.12
CA GLY A 92 -2.39 29.03 16.70
C GLY A 92 -1.37 28.51 15.70
N VAL A 93 -1.59 27.34 15.09
CA VAL A 93 -1.01 26.98 13.79
C VAL A 93 -1.85 27.67 12.71
N ASP A 94 -1.22 28.50 11.89
CA ASP A 94 -1.90 29.24 10.82
C ASP A 94 -1.96 28.48 9.49
N GLU A 95 -2.74 29.01 8.55
CA GLU A 95 -2.95 28.39 7.23
C GLU A 95 -1.66 28.25 6.41
N THR A 96 -0.69 29.16 6.58
CA THR A 96 0.58 29.10 5.85
C THR A 96 1.38 27.86 6.26
N VAL A 97 1.38 27.55 7.56
CA VAL A 97 2.01 26.34 8.09
C VAL A 97 1.27 25.09 7.61
N ILE A 98 -0.06 25.10 7.63
CA ILE A 98 -0.88 23.98 7.13
C ILE A 98 -0.54 23.67 5.66
N GLU A 99 -0.51 24.70 4.81
CA GLU A 99 -0.17 24.56 3.39
C GLU A 99 1.26 24.08 3.16
N LYS A 100 2.21 24.56 3.98
CA LYS A 100 3.59 24.05 3.98
C LYS A 100 3.63 22.57 4.33
N SER A 101 2.93 22.14 5.37
CA SER A 101 2.87 20.74 5.80
C SER A 101 2.24 19.84 4.74
N LYS A 102 1.13 20.26 4.11
CA LYS A 102 0.54 19.55 2.96
C LYS A 102 1.54 19.35 1.83
N LYS A 103 2.24 20.42 1.43
CA LYS A 103 3.24 20.38 0.35
C LYS A 103 4.42 19.48 0.70
N SER A 104 4.93 19.56 1.94
CA SER A 104 6.02 18.70 2.40
C SER A 104 5.64 17.22 2.41
N LEU A 105 4.41 16.89 2.84
CA LEU A 105 3.89 15.53 2.79
C LEU A 105 3.78 15.01 1.35
N ILE A 106 3.12 15.75 0.47
CA ILE A 106 2.98 15.38 -0.95
C ILE A 106 4.36 15.20 -1.60
N LYS A 107 5.31 16.10 -1.31
CA LYS A 107 6.68 16.01 -1.79
C LYS A 107 7.37 14.74 -1.30
N GLY A 108 7.27 14.44 -0.01
CA GLY A 108 7.85 13.23 0.59
C GLY A 108 7.31 11.95 -0.06
N ILE A 109 5.99 11.89 -0.29
CA ILE A 109 5.34 10.77 -0.99
C ILE A 109 5.88 10.63 -2.41
N LYS A 110 5.92 11.71 -3.17
CA LYS A 110 6.38 11.70 -4.56
C LYS A 110 7.84 11.28 -4.70
N GLU A 111 8.72 11.75 -3.81
CA GLU A 111 10.15 11.47 -3.89
C GLU A 111 10.48 10.03 -3.49
N ASN A 112 9.76 9.48 -2.51
CA ASN A 112 10.14 8.24 -1.82
C ASN A 112 9.21 7.05 -2.07
N TRP A 113 7.95 7.23 -2.46
CA TRP A 113 6.99 6.12 -2.60
C TRP A 113 6.40 6.01 -4.00
N ASP A 114 6.10 7.14 -4.63
CA ASP A 114 5.47 7.15 -5.94
C ASP A 114 6.35 6.49 -7.01
N ASN A 115 5.74 5.62 -7.82
CA ASN A 115 6.38 4.87 -8.89
C ASN A 115 7.62 4.05 -8.49
N LYS A 116 7.77 3.71 -7.20
CA LYS A 116 8.88 2.84 -6.71
C LYS A 116 8.60 1.35 -6.86
N PHE A 117 7.35 0.99 -7.10
CA PHE A 117 6.91 -0.39 -7.22
C PHE A 117 6.03 -0.58 -8.43
N SER A 118 6.03 -1.79 -8.99
CA SER A 118 4.97 -2.25 -9.87
C SER A 118 4.34 -3.53 -9.32
N LEU A 119 3.02 -3.62 -9.43
CA LEU A 119 2.26 -4.83 -9.16
C LEU A 119 2.34 -5.74 -10.38
N LYS A 120 3.00 -6.89 -10.24
CA LYS A 120 2.90 -8.00 -11.21
C LYS A 120 1.73 -8.88 -10.81
N THR A 121 0.80 -9.08 -11.72
CA THR A 121 -0.32 -10.04 -11.59
C THR A 121 -0.12 -11.19 -12.57
N THR A 122 -0.33 -12.42 -12.11
CA THR A 122 -0.26 -13.62 -12.94
C THR A 122 -1.61 -14.31 -12.89
N ASP A 123 -2.32 -14.31 -14.01
CA ASP A 123 -3.59 -14.99 -14.18
C ASP A 123 -3.40 -16.20 -15.11
N PRO A 124 -3.78 -17.42 -14.69
CA PRO A 124 -3.58 -18.63 -15.50
C PRO A 124 -4.32 -18.61 -16.85
N LYS A 125 -5.38 -17.81 -16.97
CA LYS A 125 -6.15 -17.67 -18.22
C LYS A 125 -5.78 -16.40 -18.99
N CYS A 126 -5.36 -15.34 -18.30
CA CYS A 126 -5.16 -14.02 -18.90
C CYS A 126 -3.69 -13.56 -19.00
N GLY A 127 -2.75 -14.41 -18.57
CA GLY A 127 -1.33 -14.15 -18.59
C GLY A 127 -0.88 -13.15 -17.53
N VAL A 128 0.29 -12.56 -17.76
CA VAL A 128 0.91 -11.60 -16.84
C VAL A 128 0.53 -10.17 -17.20
N LYS A 129 0.19 -9.36 -16.19
CA LYS A 129 0.07 -7.90 -16.30
C LYS A 129 0.92 -7.22 -15.24
N ILE A 130 1.47 -6.07 -15.61
CA ILE A 130 2.28 -5.23 -14.73
C ILE A 130 1.61 -3.87 -14.67
N PHE A 131 1.40 -3.38 -13.45
CA PHE A 131 0.77 -2.09 -13.18
C PHE A 131 1.70 -1.26 -12.29
N PRO A 132 2.13 -0.05 -12.68
CA PRO A 132 2.85 0.83 -11.77
C PRO A 132 1.96 1.18 -10.57
N ILE A 133 2.57 1.32 -9.39
CA ILE A 133 1.88 1.69 -8.16
C ILE A 133 2.12 3.17 -7.87
N GLU A 134 1.04 3.92 -7.75
CA GLU A 134 1.02 5.33 -7.36
C GLU A 134 0.48 5.46 -5.94
N PHE A 135 1.17 6.26 -5.13
CA PHE A 135 0.73 6.64 -3.79
C PHE A 135 0.21 8.07 -3.82
N LYS A 136 -0.97 8.29 -3.26
CA LYS A 136 -1.59 9.61 -3.20
C LYS A 136 -2.23 9.88 -1.85
N VAL A 137 -2.36 11.16 -1.55
CA VAL A 137 -3.03 11.68 -0.38
C VAL A 137 -4.16 12.61 -0.82
N GLU A 138 -5.31 12.52 -0.16
CA GLU A 138 -6.44 13.42 -0.37
C GLU A 138 -6.80 14.10 0.97
N PHE A 139 -6.82 15.42 0.99
CA PHE A 139 -7.25 16.17 2.17
C PHE A 139 -8.76 16.33 2.15
N VAL A 140 -9.43 15.84 3.18
CA VAL A 140 -10.90 15.73 3.24
C VAL A 140 -11.46 16.38 4.50
N ALA A 141 -12.71 16.83 4.44
CA ALA A 141 -13.42 17.35 5.61
C ALA A 141 -14.06 16.23 6.46
N SER A 142 -14.34 15.07 5.85
CA SER A 142 -14.94 13.90 6.49
C SER A 142 -14.60 12.62 5.70
N ASN A 143 -14.89 11.45 6.29
CA ASN A 143 -14.58 10.13 5.73
C ASN A 143 -13.06 9.88 5.60
N GLU A 144 -12.29 10.46 6.51
CA GLU A 144 -10.86 10.30 6.59
C GLU A 144 -10.44 8.88 7.00
N HIS A 145 -9.28 8.46 6.52
CA HIS A 145 -8.58 7.30 7.07
C HIS A 145 -7.80 7.68 8.32
N TYR A 146 -7.17 8.86 8.29
CA TYR A 146 -6.39 9.41 9.40
C TYR A 146 -6.69 10.88 9.64
N VAL A 147 -6.46 11.31 10.88
CA VAL A 147 -6.42 12.71 11.28
C VAL A 147 -4.98 13.17 11.23
N PHE A 148 -4.73 14.23 10.47
CA PHE A 148 -3.43 14.87 10.30
C PHE A 148 -3.31 16.02 11.30
N ARG A 149 -2.63 15.78 12.42
CA ARG A 149 -2.46 16.74 13.51
C ARG A 149 -1.12 17.45 13.39
N ILE A 150 -1.19 18.78 13.28
CA ILE A 150 -0.02 19.64 13.12
C ILE A 150 0.18 20.40 14.42
N HIS A 151 1.27 20.08 15.11
CA HIS A 151 1.64 20.64 16.40
C HIS A 151 2.71 21.72 16.26
N LYS A 152 2.70 22.73 17.13
CA LYS A 152 3.78 23.74 17.17
C LYS A 152 5.13 23.12 17.49
N GLN A 153 5.15 22.34 18.57
CA GLN A 153 6.28 21.58 19.05
C GLN A 153 5.75 20.23 19.51
N TYR A 154 6.27 19.16 18.93
CA TYR A 154 5.90 17.80 19.27
C TYR A 154 7.16 16.98 19.40
N ASN A 155 7.23 16.19 20.47
CA ASN A 155 8.49 15.55 20.84
C ASN A 155 8.90 14.45 19.86
N ARG A 156 7.96 13.91 19.08
CA ARG A 156 8.23 12.83 18.13
C ARG A 156 7.09 12.65 17.14
N GLU A 157 7.31 12.92 15.86
CA GLU A 157 6.38 12.57 14.80
C GLU A 157 6.06 11.06 14.78
N GLY A 158 4.84 10.71 14.38
CA GLY A 158 4.40 9.33 14.51
C GLY A 158 2.99 9.06 13.99
N VAL A 159 2.71 7.80 13.66
CA VAL A 159 1.35 7.30 13.43
C VAL A 159 0.85 6.44 14.59
N THR A 160 -0.03 7.00 15.42
CA THR A 160 -0.66 6.29 16.54
C THR A 160 -2.16 6.11 16.30
N GLY A 161 -2.59 4.86 16.10
CA GLY A 161 -3.97 4.55 15.76
C GLY A 161 -4.40 5.25 14.47
N LYS A 162 -5.34 6.20 14.57
CA LYS A 162 -5.83 7.01 13.44
C LYS A 162 -5.16 8.38 13.30
N PHE A 163 -4.18 8.71 14.14
CA PHE A 163 -3.55 10.03 14.13
C PHE A 163 -2.18 9.96 13.49
N LEU A 164 -1.94 10.85 12.53
CA LEU A 164 -0.64 11.18 11.97
C LEU A 164 -0.20 12.51 12.62
N ASP A 165 0.72 12.41 13.56
CA ASP A 165 1.20 13.54 14.36
C ASP A 165 2.50 14.09 13.80
N VAL A 166 2.53 15.39 13.53
CA VAL A 166 3.70 16.10 13.00
C VAL A 166 3.90 17.44 13.67
N SER A 167 5.11 17.99 13.57
CA SER A 167 5.42 19.36 14.00
C SER A 167 5.41 20.35 12.82
N THR A 168 5.46 21.65 13.14
CA THR A 168 5.52 22.73 12.12
C THR A 168 6.84 22.79 11.34
N ASP A 169 7.89 22.14 11.84
CA ASP A 169 9.21 22.04 11.25
C ASP A 169 9.52 20.67 10.63
N THR A 170 8.57 19.72 10.68
CA THR A 170 8.72 18.39 10.07
C THR A 170 9.11 18.49 8.59
N GLY A 171 10.19 17.78 8.23
CA GLY A 171 10.72 17.71 6.87
C GLY A 171 10.03 16.65 6.00
N SER A 172 10.16 16.77 4.67
CA SER A 172 9.53 15.84 3.71
C SER A 172 9.95 14.38 3.89
N TRP A 173 11.16 14.12 4.37
CA TRP A 173 11.62 12.76 4.68
C TRP A 173 10.79 12.12 5.81
N VAL A 174 10.60 12.84 6.93
CA VAL A 174 9.82 12.34 8.07
C VAL A 174 8.38 12.09 7.63
N TYR A 175 7.78 13.01 6.87
CA TYR A 175 6.47 12.78 6.29
C TYR A 175 6.39 11.51 5.44
N ALA A 176 7.42 11.23 4.64
CA ALA A 176 7.46 10.01 3.84
C ALA A 176 7.56 8.75 4.74
N HIS A 177 8.41 8.77 5.76
CA HIS A 177 8.53 7.69 6.74
C HIS A 177 7.17 7.40 7.42
N GLU A 178 6.53 8.43 7.97
CA GLU A 178 5.24 8.30 8.65
C GLU A 178 4.10 7.88 7.70
N PHE A 179 4.14 8.33 6.45
CA PHE A 179 3.22 7.86 5.42
C PHE A 179 3.37 6.35 5.17
N GLY A 180 4.58 5.80 5.27
CA GLY A 180 4.87 4.37 5.26
C GLY A 180 4.04 3.58 6.29
N HIS A 181 3.97 4.10 7.52
CA HIS A 181 3.18 3.49 8.58
C HIS A 181 1.67 3.56 8.32
N CYS A 182 1.19 4.59 7.63
CA CYS A 182 -0.24 4.75 7.32
C CYS A 182 -0.77 3.61 6.42
N PHE A 183 0.03 3.06 5.53
CA PHE A 183 -0.38 1.88 4.75
C PHE A 183 0.09 0.55 5.36
N GLY A 184 0.90 0.59 6.42
CA GLY A 184 1.13 -0.55 7.31
C GLY A 184 2.54 -1.12 7.32
N LEU A 185 3.54 -0.33 6.93
CA LEU A 185 4.93 -0.69 7.20
C LEU A 185 5.26 -0.58 8.69
N PRO A 186 6.02 -1.53 9.24
CA PRO A 186 6.57 -1.39 10.57
C PRO A 186 7.79 -0.45 10.54
N ASP A 187 8.18 0.03 11.72
CA ASP A 187 9.56 0.47 11.91
C ASP A 187 10.52 -0.70 11.73
N GLU A 188 11.64 -0.43 11.04
CA GLU A 188 12.77 -1.35 10.89
C GLU A 188 13.88 -1.01 11.89
N TYR A 189 13.47 -0.69 13.13
CA TYR A 189 14.33 -0.49 14.31
C TYR A 189 13.59 -0.88 15.59
N GLY A 190 14.34 -1.27 16.62
CA GLY A 190 13.81 -1.64 17.94
C GLY A 190 13.74 -0.45 18.90
N TYR A 191 12.85 -0.52 19.89
CA TYR A 191 12.64 0.54 20.88
C TYR A 191 13.19 0.21 22.27
N LYS A 192 13.67 -1.02 22.47
CA LYS A 192 14.15 -1.46 23.78
C LYS A 192 15.64 -1.15 23.94
N ALA A 193 15.97 -0.29 24.90
CA ALA A 193 17.35 0.01 25.24
C ALA A 193 18.08 -1.25 25.73
N GLY A 194 19.36 -1.38 25.42
CA GLY A 194 20.21 -2.50 25.86
C GLY A 194 20.11 -3.79 25.04
N VAL A 195 19.27 -3.85 24.01
CA VAL A 195 19.14 -5.01 23.09
C VAL A 195 19.55 -4.68 21.65
N GLN A 196 20.56 -3.81 21.48
CA GLN A 196 21.06 -3.36 20.18
C GLN A 196 21.24 -4.53 19.19
N LYS A 197 20.59 -4.44 18.02
CA LYS A 197 20.66 -5.44 16.94
C LYS A 197 20.13 -6.84 17.29
N LYS A 198 19.40 -6.99 18.40
CA LYS A 198 18.78 -8.26 18.77
C LYS A 198 17.32 -8.35 18.38
N ASP A 199 16.61 -7.22 18.35
CA ASP A 199 15.26 -7.19 17.79
C ASP A 199 15.32 -7.46 16.28
N GLN A 200 14.24 -8.06 15.77
CA GLN A 200 14.13 -8.46 14.38
C GLN A 200 12.80 -8.02 13.80
N VAL A 201 12.76 -7.84 12.48
CA VAL A 201 11.53 -7.67 11.72
C VAL A 201 11.43 -8.79 10.70
N VAL A 202 10.21 -9.29 10.51
CA VAL A 202 9.89 -10.24 9.44
C VAL A 202 8.67 -9.75 8.66
N TYR A 203 8.68 -9.97 7.35
CA TYR A 203 7.58 -9.60 6.46
C TYR A 203 6.89 -10.84 5.90
N TYR A 204 5.60 -10.72 5.63
CA TYR A 204 4.84 -11.69 4.87
C TYR A 204 4.97 -11.38 3.38
N LYS A 205 5.28 -12.41 2.60
CA LYS A 205 5.31 -12.35 1.15
C LYS A 205 3.88 -12.43 0.60
N PRO A 206 3.64 -11.95 -0.63
CA PRO A 206 2.34 -12.02 -1.29
C PRO A 206 1.84 -13.45 -1.56
N ASP A 207 2.70 -14.46 -1.50
CA ASP A 207 2.31 -15.87 -1.60
C ASP A 207 1.84 -16.46 -0.25
N GLY A 208 1.90 -15.68 0.83
CA GLY A 208 1.51 -16.07 2.19
C GLY A 208 2.65 -16.65 3.05
N LYS A 209 3.86 -16.81 2.50
CA LYS A 209 5.02 -17.27 3.27
C LYS A 209 5.67 -16.12 4.04
N LEU A 210 6.33 -16.44 5.15
CA LEU A 210 7.22 -15.49 5.82
C LEU A 210 8.54 -15.36 5.04
N ASP A 211 9.08 -14.15 5.02
CA ASP A 211 10.46 -13.93 4.63
C ASP A 211 11.44 -14.29 5.76
N ALA A 212 12.74 -14.28 5.46
CA ALA A 212 13.74 -14.41 6.50
C ALA A 212 13.69 -13.19 7.44
N PRO A 213 13.62 -13.39 8.78
CA PRO A 213 13.73 -12.28 9.71
C PRO A 213 15.11 -11.64 9.60
N PHE A 214 15.19 -10.32 9.78
CA PHE A 214 16.44 -9.59 9.80
C PHE A 214 16.55 -8.74 11.07
N SER A 215 17.76 -8.64 11.62
CA SER A 215 18.06 -7.83 12.79
C SER A 215 17.93 -6.35 12.49
N VAL A 216 17.36 -5.62 13.44
CA VAL A 216 17.13 -4.17 13.33
C VAL A 216 17.92 -3.38 14.38
N PRO A 217 18.42 -2.18 14.05
CA PRO A 217 19.16 -1.33 14.99
C PRO A 217 18.24 -0.85 16.14
N TYR A 218 18.84 -0.44 17.26
CA TYR A 218 18.09 0.22 18.33
C TYR A 218 17.92 1.71 18.01
N ASN A 219 16.69 2.20 18.10
CA ASN A 219 16.33 3.62 17.96
C ASN A 219 16.85 4.28 16.67
N GLY A 220 16.76 3.54 15.57
CA GLY A 220 17.22 3.97 14.25
C GLY A 220 18.64 3.53 13.91
N GLY A 221 18.85 3.25 12.62
CA GLY A 221 20.15 2.88 12.06
C GLY A 221 20.99 4.08 11.65
N ASN A 222 22.26 3.82 11.33
CA ASN A 222 23.10 4.78 10.63
C ASN A 222 22.67 4.83 9.15
N PRO A 223 22.27 5.99 8.61
CA PRO A 223 21.80 6.09 7.22
C PRO A 223 22.86 5.75 6.17
N ALA A 224 24.16 5.76 6.54
CA ALA A 224 25.26 5.36 5.65
C ALA A 224 25.43 3.83 5.54
N GLU A 225 24.78 3.04 6.39
CA GLU A 225 24.86 1.58 6.30
C GLU A 225 24.08 1.06 5.08
N PRO A 226 24.64 0.15 4.26
CA PRO A 226 23.98 -0.35 3.05
C PRO A 226 22.63 -1.03 3.30
N SER A 227 22.42 -1.58 4.49
CA SER A 227 21.17 -2.24 4.88
C SER A 227 20.11 -1.28 5.43
N SER A 228 20.46 -0.01 5.68
CA SER A 228 19.51 0.99 6.16
C SER A 228 18.50 1.35 5.07
N THR A 229 17.27 1.55 5.50
CA THR A 229 16.13 1.91 4.65
C THR A 229 15.44 3.16 5.20
N ILE A 230 14.48 3.68 4.44
CA ILE A 230 13.59 4.74 4.93
C ILE A 230 12.86 4.36 6.23
N MET A 231 12.58 3.07 6.45
CA MET A 231 11.89 2.60 7.66
C MET A 231 12.87 2.33 8.82
N ALA A 232 14.18 2.40 8.59
CA ALA A 232 15.20 2.05 9.58
C ALA A 232 15.99 3.25 10.08
N ALA A 233 16.27 4.25 9.24
CA ALA A 233 17.27 5.27 9.55
C ALA A 233 16.87 6.66 9.04
N TYR A 234 16.94 7.66 9.92
CA TYR A 234 16.65 9.05 9.58
C TYR A 234 17.50 9.54 8.39
N GLY A 235 16.83 10.09 7.38
CA GLY A 235 17.46 10.63 6.18
C GLY A 235 17.84 9.59 5.10
N ASN A 236 17.69 8.29 5.35
CA ASN A 236 17.92 7.26 4.34
C ASN A 236 16.67 7.10 3.45
N THR A 237 16.85 7.02 2.13
CA THR A 237 15.74 6.96 1.15
C THR A 237 15.68 5.62 0.41
N THR A 238 16.42 4.62 0.86
CA THR A 238 16.42 3.28 0.27
C THR A 238 15.06 2.63 0.51
N ILE A 239 14.42 2.24 -0.58
CA ILE A 239 13.17 1.49 -0.62
C ILE A 239 13.46 0.08 -1.13
N LEU A 240 12.84 -0.92 -0.51
CA LEU A 240 13.05 -2.32 -0.85
C LEU A 240 11.73 -2.98 -1.23
N LYS A 241 11.81 -4.05 -2.04
CA LYS A 241 10.65 -4.81 -2.52
C LYS A 241 9.66 -5.18 -1.41
N ARG A 242 10.16 -5.54 -0.22
CA ARG A 242 9.34 -5.90 0.94
C ARG A 242 8.39 -4.78 1.40
N HIS A 243 8.74 -3.53 1.16
CA HIS A 243 7.90 -2.38 1.50
C HIS A 243 6.65 -2.26 0.61
N GLY A 244 6.63 -2.94 -0.54
CA GLY A 244 5.44 -3.00 -1.40
C GLY A 244 4.56 -4.22 -1.16
N TRP A 245 5.03 -5.26 -0.45
CA TRP A 245 4.36 -6.57 -0.43
C TRP A 245 2.94 -6.53 0.12
N LEU A 246 2.66 -5.66 1.09
CA LEU A 246 1.31 -5.43 1.60
C LEU A 246 0.30 -5.02 0.51
N ILE A 247 0.73 -4.26 -0.50
CA ILE A 247 -0.12 -3.86 -1.63
C ILE A 247 -0.40 -5.06 -2.52
N ALA A 248 0.59 -5.92 -2.76
CA ALA A 248 0.38 -7.16 -3.51
C ALA A 248 -0.49 -8.18 -2.74
N ILE A 249 -0.40 -8.24 -1.40
CA ILE A 249 -1.29 -9.05 -0.55
C ILE A 249 -2.74 -8.57 -0.71
N GLU A 250 -3.00 -7.27 -0.54
CA GLU A 250 -4.37 -6.74 -0.68
C GLU A 250 -4.90 -6.82 -2.11
N ALA A 251 -4.03 -6.63 -3.11
CA ALA A 251 -4.40 -6.79 -4.51
C ALA A 251 -4.78 -8.23 -4.85
N ARG A 252 -4.00 -9.21 -4.34
CA ARG A 252 -4.31 -10.63 -4.47
C ARG A 252 -5.67 -10.91 -3.83
N ASP A 253 -5.89 -10.47 -2.60
CA ASP A 253 -7.15 -10.74 -1.89
C ASP A 253 -8.34 -10.11 -2.65
N LEU A 254 -8.22 -8.86 -3.10
CA LEU A 254 -9.25 -8.17 -3.89
C LEU A 254 -9.55 -8.87 -5.22
N LEU A 255 -8.53 -9.34 -5.93
CA LEU A 255 -8.71 -10.02 -7.21
C LEU A 255 -9.23 -11.46 -7.03
N ASN A 256 -9.02 -12.09 -5.87
CA ASN A 256 -9.46 -13.45 -5.58
C ASN A 256 -10.76 -13.54 -4.74
N GLU A 257 -11.31 -12.41 -4.28
CA GLU A 257 -12.67 -12.37 -3.74
C GLU A 257 -13.66 -13.00 -4.75
N PRO A 258 -14.79 -13.60 -4.32
CA PRO A 258 -15.42 -14.81 -4.92
C PRO A 258 -15.90 -14.78 -6.39
N GLY A 259 -15.51 -13.80 -7.21
CA GLY A 259 -16.05 -13.54 -8.54
C GLY A 259 -15.20 -13.96 -9.75
N LEU A 260 -13.98 -14.49 -9.60
CA LEU A 260 -13.15 -14.89 -10.77
C LEU A 260 -12.99 -16.41 -10.97
N GLY A 261 -13.28 -17.23 -9.94
CA GLY A 261 -13.23 -18.70 -10.04
C GLY A 261 -11.85 -19.27 -10.41
N ARG A 262 -10.79 -18.48 -10.27
CA ARG A 262 -9.40 -18.86 -10.55
C ARG A 262 -8.46 -18.09 -9.65
N LYS A 263 -7.34 -18.71 -9.29
CA LYS A 263 -6.34 -18.12 -8.40
C LYS A 263 -5.46 -17.15 -9.18
N ILE A 264 -5.53 -15.86 -8.84
CA ILE A 264 -4.62 -14.84 -9.36
C ILE A 264 -3.47 -14.65 -8.37
N GLU A 265 -2.25 -14.72 -8.85
CA GLU A 265 -1.07 -14.41 -8.05
C GLU A 265 -0.69 -12.94 -8.23
N CYS A 266 -0.16 -12.33 -7.17
CA CYS A 266 0.34 -10.96 -7.19
C CYS A 266 1.72 -10.92 -6.53
N ASP A 267 2.63 -10.09 -7.05
CA ASP A 267 3.92 -9.81 -6.45
C ASP A 267 4.36 -8.37 -6.80
N ILE A 268 5.38 -7.88 -6.10
CA ILE A 268 6.01 -6.59 -6.36
C ILE A 268 7.26 -6.79 -7.21
N ILE A 269 7.45 -5.95 -8.22
CA ILE A 269 8.68 -5.85 -8.98
C ILE A 269 9.20 -4.42 -8.98
#